data_AF-A0A960JED1-F1
#
_entry.id   AF-A0A960JED1-F1
#
_cell.length_a   1.000
_cell.length_b   1.000
_cell.length_c   1.000
_cell.angle_alpha   90.00
_cell.angle_beta   90.00
_cell.angle_gamma   90.00
#
_symmetry.space_group_name_H-M   'P 1'
#
loop_
_entity.id
_entity.type
_entity.pdbx_description
1 polymer ?
#
loop_
_entity_poly.entity_id
_entity_poly.type
_entity_poly.pdbx_seq_one_letter_code
_entity_poly.pdbx_strand_id
1 'polypeptide(L)'
;MEYRNEEKIGCSGFEELLSDYLEKTLDTAKHKSVAEHALKCPLCHSLLNEVKAALEVCHEITAPQPALTSLEARVISATMPQIAMSCDDFETHLTDYLDGFLTASNFHKWERHAVLCERCTDLPGEVVRSIAACYTYKMEEFLLPEGLHDRIMNATLGASKIESLKPSWITQVKEWMGELSLPASVPQFAPVVMMLVFAFLVFSQTASVDGSISGMYQKSFELAGQTYRQGTDLVLGGNKNAVSDSGTKTTEGTLIKGNDK
;
A
#
# COMPACT_ATOMS: atom_id res chain seq x y z
N MET A 1 5.41 -12.01 76.92
CA MET A 1 5.65 -10.55 76.88
C MET A 1 7.03 -10.38 76.27
N GLU A 2 7.12 -10.44 74.94
CA GLU A 2 8.40 -10.35 74.24
C GLU A 2 8.82 -8.88 74.17
N TYR A 3 9.90 -8.55 74.89
CA TYR A 3 10.57 -7.27 74.75
C TYR A 3 11.21 -7.21 73.37
N ARG A 4 10.50 -6.58 72.43
CA ARG A 4 11.05 -6.24 71.12
C ARG A 4 12.10 -5.16 71.37
N ASN A 5 13.36 -5.56 71.33
CA ASN A 5 14.51 -4.69 71.52
C ASN A 5 14.42 -3.55 70.48
N GLU A 6 14.08 -2.35 70.91
CA GLU A 6 14.06 -1.17 70.05
C GLU A 6 15.51 -0.79 69.75
N GLU A 7 16.04 -1.33 68.66
CA GLU A 7 17.34 -0.98 68.11
C GLU A 7 17.28 0.48 67.63
N LYS A 8 17.56 1.42 68.53
CA LYS A 8 17.60 2.85 68.24
C LYS A 8 18.85 3.15 67.43
N ILE A 9 18.65 3.52 66.17
CA ILE A 9 19.73 3.91 65.26
C ILE A 9 20.09 5.38 65.52
N GLY A 10 21.39 5.69 65.52
CA GLY A 10 21.92 7.06 65.58
C GLY A 10 22.15 7.66 64.19
N CYS A 11 22.54 8.94 64.10
CA CYS A 11 22.71 9.63 62.82
C CYS A 11 23.74 8.96 61.89
N SER A 12 24.86 8.44 62.43
CA SER A 12 25.86 7.74 61.61
C SER A 12 25.34 6.42 61.04
N GLY A 13 24.61 5.65 61.86
CA GLY A 13 23.97 4.41 61.39
C GLY A 13 22.83 4.66 60.41
N PHE A 14 22.21 5.84 60.45
CA PHE A 14 21.24 6.26 59.44
C PHE A 14 21.91 6.46 58.08
N GLU A 15 23.05 7.17 58.02
CA GLU A 15 23.79 7.41 56.77
C GLU A 15 24.31 6.11 56.15
N GLU A 16 24.81 5.18 56.95
CA GLU A 16 25.28 3.86 56.49
C GLU A 16 24.15 3.02 55.86
N LEU A 17 22.95 3.08 56.43
CA LEU A 17 21.79 2.30 55.99
C LEU A 17 20.93 3.03 54.94
N LEU A 18 21.28 4.26 54.57
CA LEU A 18 20.43 5.12 53.73
C LEU A 18 20.25 4.56 52.33
N SER A 19 21.31 4.07 51.70
CA SER A 19 21.25 3.46 50.37
C SER A 19 20.35 2.22 50.36
N ASP A 20 20.58 1.30 51.30
CA ASP A 20 19.78 0.08 51.45
C ASP A 20 18.30 0.39 51.77
N TYR A 21 18.05 1.47 52.52
CA TYR A 21 16.70 1.95 52.81
C TYR A 21 15.99 2.44 51.53
N LEU A 22 16.68 3.21 50.69
CA LEU A 22 16.13 3.73 49.43
C LEU A 22 15.90 2.62 48.40
N GLU A 23 16.78 1.63 48.36
CA GLU A 23 16.67 0.44 47.51
C GLU A 23 15.68 -0.62 48.05
N LYS A 24 15.14 -0.41 49.26
CA LYS A 24 14.22 -1.33 49.96
C LYS A 24 14.81 -2.73 50.19
N THR A 25 16.12 -2.82 50.39
CA THR A 25 16.85 -4.08 50.64
C THR A 25 16.93 -4.42 52.13
N LEU A 26 16.59 -3.48 53.01
CA LEU A 26 16.56 -3.69 54.47
C LEU A 26 15.41 -4.60 54.93
N ASP A 27 15.66 -5.36 56.01
CA ASP A 27 14.60 -6.00 56.80
C ASP A 27 13.59 -4.95 57.29
N THR A 28 12.30 -5.29 57.24
CA THR A 28 11.18 -4.60 57.90
C THR A 28 11.50 -3.99 59.27
N ALA A 29 12.21 -4.68 60.16
CA ALA A 29 12.56 -4.14 61.47
C ALA A 29 13.50 -2.92 61.37
N LYS A 30 14.56 -3.04 60.54
CA LYS A 30 15.54 -1.99 60.31
C LYS A 30 14.96 -0.83 59.49
N HIS A 31 14.16 -1.14 58.48
CA HIS A 31 13.45 -0.14 57.68
C HIS A 31 12.54 0.73 58.56
N LYS A 32 11.86 0.13 59.55
CA LYS A 32 11.05 0.88 60.51
C LYS A 32 11.91 1.79 61.39
N SER A 33 13.04 1.29 61.90
CA SER A 33 13.92 2.08 62.76
C SER A 33 14.58 3.26 62.03
N VAL A 34 15.01 3.07 60.78
CA VAL A 34 15.53 4.15 59.90
C VAL A 34 14.45 5.19 59.62
N ALA A 35 13.23 4.77 59.31
CA ALA A 35 12.10 5.68 59.10
C ALA A 35 11.73 6.47 60.37
N GLU A 36 11.72 5.81 61.53
CA GLU A 36 11.49 6.47 62.81
C GLU A 36 12.59 7.49 63.15
N HIS A 37 13.85 7.18 62.84
CA HIS A 37 14.96 8.11 63.03
C HIS A 37 14.82 9.34 62.13
N ALA A 38 14.52 9.14 60.84
CA ALA A 38 14.29 10.23 59.89
C ALA A 38 13.14 11.16 60.32
N LEU A 39 12.10 10.64 60.98
CA LEU A 39 11.00 11.47 61.49
C LEU A 39 11.36 12.24 62.77
N LYS A 40 12.27 11.70 63.59
CA LYS A 40 12.67 12.30 64.88
C LYS A 40 13.82 13.30 64.73
N CYS A 41 14.73 13.09 63.77
CA CYS A 41 15.92 13.92 63.57
C CYS A 41 15.76 14.84 62.34
N PRO A 42 15.72 16.18 62.50
CA PRO A 42 15.50 17.10 61.39
C PRO A 42 16.65 17.10 60.36
N LEU A 43 17.89 16.82 60.80
CA LEU A 43 19.05 16.75 59.92
C LEU A 43 19.01 15.51 59.01
N CYS A 44 18.67 14.35 59.57
CA CYS A 44 18.55 13.13 58.78
C CYS A 44 17.29 13.16 57.90
N HIS A 45 16.24 13.87 58.33
CA HIS A 45 15.06 14.14 57.50
C HIS A 45 15.41 14.97 56.26
N SER A 46 16.18 16.06 56.41
CA SER A 46 16.59 16.90 55.28
C SER A 46 17.47 16.12 54.33
N LEU A 47 18.47 15.39 54.84
CA LEU A 47 19.34 14.53 54.03
C LEU A 47 18.53 13.51 53.22
N LEU A 48 17.55 12.82 53.85
CA LEU A 48 16.71 11.85 53.15
C LEU A 48 15.94 12.49 51.98
N ASN A 49 15.42 13.70 52.17
CA ASN A 49 14.67 14.40 51.14
C ASN A 49 15.57 14.94 50.04
N GLU A 50 16.77 15.42 50.38
CA GLU A 50 17.78 15.84 49.41
C GLU A 50 18.20 14.68 48.50
N VAL A 51 18.49 13.52 49.09
CA VAL A 51 18.86 12.32 48.30
C VAL A 51 17.69 11.84 47.44
N LYS A 52 16.45 11.86 47.96
CA LYS A 52 15.26 11.53 47.15
C LYS A 52 15.07 12.49 45.97
N ALA A 53 15.24 13.78 46.20
CA ALA A 53 15.15 14.78 45.13
C ALA A 53 16.27 14.59 44.09
N ALA A 54 17.49 14.27 44.52
CA ALA A 54 18.58 13.96 43.59
C ALA A 54 18.30 12.71 42.75
N LEU A 55 17.73 11.66 43.36
CA LEU A 55 17.34 10.44 42.63
C LEU A 55 16.22 10.70 41.61
N GLU A 56 15.26 11.56 41.94
CA GLU A 56 14.19 11.96 41.02
C GLU A 56 14.78 12.68 39.80
N VAL A 57 15.69 13.64 40.01
CA VAL A 57 16.42 14.32 38.92
C VAL A 57 17.21 13.31 38.07
N CYS A 58 17.91 12.36 38.68
CA CYS A 58 18.64 11.32 37.96
C CYS A 58 17.72 10.42 37.12
N HIS A 59 16.46 10.22 37.54
CA HIS A 59 15.49 9.45 36.79
C HIS A 59 14.91 10.22 35.59
N GLU A 60 14.76 11.54 35.73
CA GLU A 60 14.31 12.43 34.66
C GLU A 60 15.38 12.72 33.61
N ILE A 61 16.66 12.69 34.00
CA ILE A 61 17.78 12.75 33.07
C ILE A 61 17.75 11.47 32.23
N THR A 62 17.07 11.54 31.09
CA THR A 62 17.11 10.51 30.06
C THR A 62 18.58 10.22 29.77
N ALA A 63 19.00 8.97 29.96
CA ALA A 63 20.33 8.53 29.57
C ALA A 63 20.59 9.03 28.15
N PRO A 64 21.69 9.75 27.88
CA PRO A 64 21.98 10.20 26.54
C PRO A 64 21.92 8.98 25.64
N GLN A 65 20.96 8.99 24.72
CA GLN A 65 20.91 8.02 23.63
C GLN A 65 22.32 8.02 23.04
N PRO A 66 23.02 6.88 22.96
CA PRO A 66 24.30 6.83 22.29
C PRO A 66 24.03 7.04 20.80
N ALA A 67 23.84 8.29 20.40
CA ALA A 67 24.21 8.72 19.08
C ALA A 67 25.72 8.52 19.08
N LEU A 68 26.19 7.48 18.38
CA LEU A 68 27.61 7.23 18.18
C LEU A 68 28.21 8.48 17.55
N THR A 69 28.64 9.41 18.40
CA THR A 69 29.21 10.66 17.97
C THR A 69 30.61 10.35 17.43
N SER A 70 31.05 11.12 16.45
CA SER A 70 32.42 11.07 15.93
C SER A 70 33.48 11.00 17.06
N LEU A 71 33.18 11.59 18.23
CA LEU A 71 34.05 11.54 19.40
C LEU A 71 34.18 10.13 20.02
N GLU A 72 33.07 9.43 20.29
CA GLU A 72 33.12 8.06 20.84
C GLU A 72 33.85 7.12 19.87
N ALA A 73 33.55 7.28 18.59
CA ALA A 73 34.16 6.55 17.51
C ALA A 73 35.69 6.82 17.46
N ARG A 74 36.12 8.08 17.59
CA ARG A 74 37.54 8.48 17.72
C ARG A 74 38.21 7.94 18.98
N VAL A 75 37.51 7.93 20.11
CA VAL A 75 38.03 7.39 21.37
C VAL A 75 38.24 5.88 21.26
N ILE A 76 37.29 5.14 20.68
CA ILE A 76 37.40 3.69 20.40
C ILE A 76 38.54 3.41 19.42
N SER A 77 38.68 4.22 18.37
CA SER A 77 39.80 4.13 17.42
C SER A 77 41.17 4.35 18.08
N ALA A 78 41.28 5.36 18.95
CA ALA A 78 42.51 5.67 19.67
C ALA A 78 42.87 4.62 20.72
N THR A 79 41.89 3.94 21.30
CA THR A 79 42.09 2.95 22.37
C THR A 79 42.18 1.50 21.87
N MET A 80 41.83 1.21 20.62
CA MET A 80 41.96 -0.11 19.98
C MET A 80 42.66 -0.08 18.61
N PRO A 81 43.95 0.29 18.52
CA PRO A 81 44.67 0.40 17.25
C PRO A 81 44.93 -0.95 16.56
N GLN A 82 44.91 -2.09 17.28
CA GLN A 82 45.20 -3.41 16.71
C GLN A 82 44.08 -3.97 15.81
N ILE A 83 42.96 -3.26 15.69
CA ILE A 83 41.80 -3.62 14.85
C ILE A 83 41.58 -2.58 13.73
N ALA A 84 42.38 -1.50 13.71
CA ALA A 84 42.24 -0.39 12.77
C ALA A 84 42.88 -0.72 11.41
N MET A 85 42.09 -0.61 10.34
CA MET A 85 42.52 -0.71 8.95
C MET A 85 43.18 0.61 8.51
N SER A 86 44.23 0.56 7.70
CA SER A 86 44.82 1.75 7.09
C SER A 86 43.95 2.25 5.93
N CYS A 87 44.09 3.52 5.52
CA CYS A 87 43.33 4.00 4.36
C CYS A 87 43.70 3.28 3.06
N ASP A 88 44.95 2.87 2.91
CA ASP A 88 45.40 2.17 1.69
C ASP A 88 44.75 0.77 1.62
N ASP A 89 44.65 0.08 2.77
CA ASP A 89 43.92 -1.18 2.88
C ASP A 89 42.41 -1.00 2.65
N PHE A 90 41.86 0.13 3.09
CA PHE A 90 40.46 0.50 2.86
C PHE A 90 40.15 0.65 1.37
N GLU A 91 40.97 1.41 0.65
CA GLU A 91 40.83 1.62 -0.79
C GLU A 91 41.03 0.32 -1.57
N THR A 92 41.96 -0.54 -1.15
CA THR A 92 42.20 -1.85 -1.76
C THR A 92 40.94 -2.74 -1.72
N HIS A 93 40.18 -2.67 -0.63
CA HIS A 93 38.96 -3.44 -0.44
C HIS A 93 37.67 -2.72 -0.90
N LEU A 94 37.78 -1.51 -1.46
CA LEU A 94 36.62 -0.74 -1.90
C LEU A 94 35.80 -1.47 -2.96
N THR A 95 36.46 -2.03 -3.97
CA THR A 95 35.78 -2.78 -5.03
C THR A 95 35.17 -4.08 -4.49
N ASP A 96 35.90 -4.82 -3.65
CA ASP A 96 35.39 -6.04 -2.99
C ASP A 96 34.12 -5.75 -2.17
N TYR A 97 34.06 -4.57 -1.53
CA TYR A 97 32.89 -4.11 -0.81
C TYR A 97 31.72 -3.80 -1.74
N LEU A 98 31.96 -3.04 -2.82
CA LEU A 98 30.93 -2.67 -3.80
C LEU A 98 30.35 -3.88 -4.55
N ASP A 99 31.19 -4.88 -4.81
CA ASP A 99 30.80 -6.12 -5.48
C ASP A 99 30.20 -7.17 -4.50
N GLY A 100 30.31 -6.94 -3.19
CA GLY A 100 29.75 -7.82 -2.15
C GLY A 100 30.59 -9.05 -1.82
N PHE A 101 31.88 -9.07 -2.16
CA PHE A 101 32.82 -10.17 -1.91
C PHE A 101 33.66 -10.00 -0.63
N LEU A 102 33.48 -8.90 0.09
CA LEU A 102 34.26 -8.62 1.29
C LEU A 102 33.97 -9.65 2.40
N THR A 103 35.03 -10.25 2.96
CA THR A 103 34.91 -11.24 4.03
C THR A 103 34.35 -10.61 5.30
N ALA A 104 33.59 -11.37 6.11
CA ALA A 104 32.97 -10.87 7.34
C ALA A 104 33.98 -10.25 8.33
N SER A 105 35.20 -10.80 8.40
CA SER A 105 36.27 -10.25 9.26
C SER A 105 36.79 -8.89 8.79
N ASN A 106 36.75 -8.62 7.48
CA ASN A 106 37.19 -7.36 6.91
C ASN A 106 36.05 -6.34 6.82
N PHE A 107 34.81 -6.80 6.63
CA PHE A 107 33.61 -5.97 6.56
C PHE A 107 33.48 -5.03 7.76
N HIS A 108 33.50 -5.56 8.98
CA HIS A 108 33.34 -4.75 10.19
C HIS A 108 34.52 -3.81 10.48
N LYS A 109 35.70 -4.07 9.89
CA LYS A 109 36.86 -3.17 10.00
C LYS A 109 36.76 -2.05 8.97
N TRP A 110 36.34 -2.41 7.76
CA TRP A 110 36.14 -1.51 6.63
C TRP A 110 35.01 -0.51 6.90
N GLU A 111 33.85 -0.98 7.38
CA GLU A 111 32.70 -0.13 7.76
C GLU A 111 33.10 0.86 8.85
N ARG A 112 33.85 0.40 9.86
CA ARG A 112 34.36 1.27 10.92
C ARG A 112 35.30 2.32 10.38
N HIS A 113 36.21 1.95 9.47
CA HIS A 113 37.12 2.90 8.84
C HIS A 113 36.37 3.98 8.04
N ALA A 114 35.34 3.59 7.26
CA ALA A 114 34.48 4.52 6.54
C ALA A 114 33.79 5.51 7.50
N VAL A 115 33.32 5.08 8.66
CA VAL A 115 32.65 5.99 9.62
C VAL A 115 33.66 6.88 10.37
N LEU A 116 34.86 6.37 10.64
CA LEU A 116 35.85 7.03 11.50
C LEU A 116 36.79 7.98 10.77
N CYS A 117 37.11 7.69 9.51
CA CYS A 117 38.10 8.44 8.75
C CYS A 117 37.43 9.51 7.91
N GLU A 118 37.68 10.78 8.23
CA GLU A 118 37.15 11.93 7.47
C GLU A 118 37.53 11.90 5.98
N ARG A 119 38.67 11.29 5.63
CA ARG A 119 39.10 11.16 4.23
C ARG A 119 38.34 10.08 3.46
N CYS A 120 38.02 8.97 4.12
CA CYS A 120 37.49 7.78 3.47
C CYS A 120 35.96 7.65 3.61
N THR A 121 35.33 8.51 4.40
CA THR A 121 33.88 8.43 4.69
C THR A 121 33.00 8.61 3.47
N ASP A 122 33.33 9.59 2.62
CA ASP A 122 32.53 9.92 1.43
C ASP A 122 32.95 9.13 0.18
N LEU A 123 34.15 8.51 0.20
CA LEU A 123 34.76 7.86 -0.96
C LEU A 123 33.88 6.77 -1.59
N PRO A 124 33.24 5.85 -0.85
CA PRO A 124 32.37 4.84 -1.46
C PRO A 124 31.16 5.46 -2.15
N GLY A 125 30.58 6.51 -1.55
CA GLY A 125 29.47 7.23 -2.14
C GLY A 125 29.85 7.98 -3.42
N GLU A 126 31.04 8.58 -3.45
CA GLU A 126 31.60 9.21 -4.65
C GLU A 126 31.80 8.22 -5.79
N VAL A 127 32.39 7.06 -5.49
CA VAL A 127 32.59 6.00 -6.47
C VAL A 127 31.25 5.49 -7.02
N VAL A 128 30.26 5.20 -6.16
CA VAL A 128 28.92 4.76 -6.61
C VAL A 128 28.24 5.81 -7.48
N ARG A 129 28.31 7.10 -7.11
CA ARG A 129 27.76 8.18 -7.94
C ARG A 129 28.47 8.29 -9.30
N SER A 130 29.80 8.12 -9.33
CA SER A 130 30.57 8.15 -10.57
C SER A 130 30.24 6.97 -11.48
N ILE A 131 30.05 5.78 -10.91
CA ILE A 131 29.59 4.58 -11.62
C ILE A 131 28.20 4.80 -12.19
N ALA A 132 27.26 5.30 -11.37
CA ALA A 132 25.90 5.60 -11.81
C ALA A 132 25.89 6.60 -12.98
N ALA A 133 26.70 7.65 -12.92
CA ALA A 133 26.86 8.59 -14.03
C ALA A 133 27.43 7.90 -15.28
N CYS A 134 28.36 6.97 -15.14
CA CYS A 134 28.85 6.20 -16.29
C CYS A 134 27.75 5.32 -16.90
N TYR A 135 26.91 4.68 -16.07
CA TYR A 135 25.76 3.90 -16.57
C TYR A 135 24.74 4.75 -17.30
N THR A 136 24.44 5.97 -16.82
CA THR A 136 23.48 6.85 -17.49
C THR A 136 23.97 7.36 -18.86
N TYR A 137 25.28 7.57 -19.03
CA TYR A 137 25.84 8.07 -20.29
C TYR A 137 26.30 6.98 -21.27
N LYS A 138 26.66 5.78 -20.80
CA LYS A 138 27.19 4.69 -21.65
C LYS A 138 26.23 3.54 -21.91
N MET A 139 25.05 3.50 -21.29
CA MET A 139 24.05 2.52 -21.70
C MET A 139 23.47 2.91 -23.05
N GLU A 140 24.07 2.38 -24.12
CA GLU A 140 23.28 1.96 -25.28
C GLU A 140 22.21 0.99 -24.75
N GLU A 141 20.94 1.35 -24.92
CA GLU A 141 19.82 0.51 -24.52
C GLU A 141 19.92 -0.83 -25.25
N PHE A 142 20.43 -1.84 -24.56
CA PHE A 142 20.44 -3.19 -25.09
C PHE A 142 18.97 -3.63 -25.19
N LEU A 143 18.56 -4.06 -26.38
CA LEU A 143 17.19 -4.50 -26.60
C LEU A 143 16.88 -5.64 -25.63
N LEU A 144 15.96 -5.37 -24.70
CA LEU A 144 15.47 -6.37 -23.77
C LEU A 144 14.78 -7.48 -24.57
N PRO A 145 15.02 -8.76 -24.23
CA PRO A 145 14.27 -9.86 -24.84
C PRO A 145 12.76 -9.63 -24.72
N GLU A 146 12.04 -9.82 -25.83
CA GLU A 146 10.58 -9.65 -25.85
C GLU A 146 9.90 -10.50 -24.76
N GLY A 147 8.93 -9.92 -24.06
CA GLY A 147 8.19 -10.58 -22.99
C GLY A 147 8.94 -10.78 -21.67
N LEU A 148 10.16 -10.26 -21.50
CA LEU A 148 10.86 -10.30 -20.20
C LEU A 148 10.06 -9.60 -19.09
N HIS A 149 9.42 -8.48 -19.42
CA HIS A 149 8.54 -7.75 -18.51
C HIS A 149 7.39 -8.63 -18.00
N ASP A 150 6.67 -9.29 -18.92
CA ASP A 150 5.55 -10.19 -18.58
C ASP A 150 6.00 -11.38 -17.73
N ARG A 151 7.19 -11.91 -18.00
CA ARG A 151 7.79 -13.00 -17.22
C ARG A 151 8.15 -12.57 -15.80
N ILE A 152 8.68 -11.37 -15.63
CA ILE A 152 8.98 -10.81 -14.30
C ILE A 152 7.67 -10.57 -13.54
N MET A 153 6.68 -9.95 -14.17
CA MET A 153 5.37 -9.68 -13.56
C MET A 153 4.68 -10.97 -13.11
N ASN A 154 4.68 -12.01 -13.95
CA ASN A 154 4.12 -13.31 -13.59
C ASN A 154 4.89 -14.00 -12.46
N ALA A 155 6.21 -13.78 -12.35
CA ALA A 155 7.04 -14.38 -11.30
C ALA A 155 6.95 -13.65 -9.95
N THR A 156 6.74 -12.33 -9.94
CA THR A 156 6.73 -11.51 -8.70
C THR A 156 5.33 -11.25 -8.15
N LEU A 157 4.27 -11.33 -8.97
CA LEU A 157 2.89 -11.14 -8.51
C LEU A 157 2.32 -12.30 -7.69
N GLY A 158 3.13 -13.26 -7.24
CA GLY A 158 2.65 -14.35 -6.42
C GLY A 158 1.58 -15.19 -7.13
N ALA A 159 1.66 -15.31 -8.46
CA ALA A 159 0.88 -16.29 -9.19
C ALA A 159 1.40 -17.66 -8.76
N SER A 160 0.75 -18.22 -7.73
CA SER A 160 0.85 -19.61 -7.38
C SER A 160 0.81 -20.42 -8.66
N LYS A 161 1.79 -21.30 -8.79
CA LYS A 161 1.82 -22.36 -9.77
C LYS A 161 0.49 -23.12 -9.65
N ILE A 162 -0.51 -22.72 -10.44
CA ILE A 162 -1.71 -23.51 -10.65
C ILE A 162 -1.27 -24.62 -11.58
N GLU A 163 -0.80 -25.68 -10.94
CA GLU A 163 -0.61 -26.97 -11.55
C GLU A 163 -1.86 -27.30 -12.36
N SER A 164 -1.63 -27.63 -13.62
CA SER A 164 -2.62 -27.88 -14.66
C SER A 164 -3.67 -28.91 -14.24
N LEU A 165 -4.76 -28.45 -13.63
CA LEU A 165 -6.00 -29.20 -13.55
C LEU A 165 -6.88 -28.77 -14.73
N LYS A 166 -7.13 -29.74 -15.62
CA LYS A 166 -7.99 -29.64 -16.81
C LYS A 166 -9.14 -28.63 -16.62
N PRO A 167 -9.33 -27.65 -17.52
CA PRO A 167 -10.44 -26.73 -17.42
C PRO A 167 -11.76 -27.49 -17.61
N SER A 168 -12.54 -27.56 -16.54
CA SER A 168 -13.94 -28.00 -16.58
C SER A 168 -14.76 -26.85 -17.18
N TRP A 169 -15.41 -27.11 -18.31
CA TRP A 169 -16.27 -26.21 -19.08
C TRP A 169 -17.29 -25.40 -18.23
N ILE A 170 -17.57 -25.84 -17.01
CA ILE A 170 -18.51 -25.21 -16.09
C ILE A 170 -17.97 -23.88 -15.51
N THR A 171 -16.65 -23.64 -15.47
CA THR A 171 -16.09 -22.37 -14.97
C THR A 171 -16.16 -21.22 -15.98
N GLN A 172 -16.08 -21.50 -17.28
CA GLN A 172 -16.20 -20.46 -18.33
C GLN A 172 -17.61 -19.85 -18.41
N VAL A 173 -18.66 -20.63 -18.14
CA VAL A 173 -20.04 -20.11 -18.15
C VAL A 173 -20.33 -19.23 -16.92
N LYS A 174 -19.67 -19.54 -15.79
CA LYS A 174 -19.86 -18.77 -14.55
C LYS A 174 -19.15 -17.42 -14.58
N GLU A 175 -18.00 -17.31 -15.26
CA GLU A 175 -17.32 -16.03 -15.49
C GLU A 175 -18.10 -15.13 -16.46
N TRP A 176 -18.69 -15.70 -17.52
CA TRP A 176 -19.49 -14.92 -18.47
C TRP A 176 -20.79 -14.34 -17.85
N MET A 177 -21.36 -15.02 -16.84
CA MET A 177 -22.54 -14.52 -16.12
C MET A 177 -22.20 -13.46 -15.05
N GLY A 178 -20.93 -13.35 -14.64
CA GLY A 178 -20.46 -12.34 -13.68
C GLY A 178 -20.33 -10.93 -14.28
N GLU A 179 -20.16 -10.84 -15.61
CA GLU A 179 -19.93 -9.58 -16.32
C GLU A 179 -21.23 -8.80 -16.64
N LEU A 180 -22.41 -9.42 -16.43
CA LEU A 180 -23.72 -8.77 -16.61
C LEU A 180 -24.41 -8.41 -15.28
N SER A 181 -23.72 -8.58 -14.15
CA SER A 181 -24.25 -8.17 -12.84
C SER A 181 -23.91 -6.70 -12.60
N LEU A 182 -24.80 -5.80 -13.03
CA LEU A 182 -24.76 -4.38 -12.66
C LEU A 182 -24.62 -4.23 -11.13
N PRO A 183 -23.83 -3.26 -10.63
CA PRO A 183 -23.69 -2.99 -9.21
C PRO A 183 -24.97 -2.35 -8.66
N ALA A 184 -25.99 -3.15 -8.42
CA ALA A 184 -27.29 -2.73 -7.88
C ALA A 184 -27.26 -2.57 -6.35
N SER A 185 -26.21 -1.96 -5.79
CA SER A 185 -26.07 -1.77 -4.34
C SER A 185 -25.86 -0.30 -3.92
N VAL A 186 -26.31 0.65 -4.73
CA VAL A 186 -26.42 2.05 -4.31
C VAL A 186 -27.82 2.59 -4.62
N PRO A 187 -28.63 2.98 -3.62
CA PRO A 187 -30.06 3.30 -3.81
C PRO A 187 -30.34 4.52 -4.70
N GLN A 188 -29.33 5.32 -5.02
CA GLN A 188 -29.45 6.54 -5.83
C GLN A 188 -29.56 6.30 -7.35
N PHE A 189 -29.27 5.09 -7.85
CA PHE A 189 -29.29 4.79 -9.29
C PHE A 189 -30.54 4.02 -9.77
N ALA A 190 -31.43 3.64 -8.85
CA ALA A 190 -32.67 2.93 -9.18
C ALA A 190 -33.56 3.65 -10.24
N PRO A 191 -33.80 4.98 -10.18
CA PRO A 191 -34.66 5.62 -11.19
C PRO A 191 -34.00 5.69 -12.58
N VAL A 192 -32.67 5.81 -12.64
CA VAL A 192 -31.92 5.86 -13.90
C VAL A 192 -31.94 4.51 -14.61
N VAL A 193 -31.76 3.42 -13.86
CA VAL A 193 -31.82 2.06 -14.40
C VAL A 193 -33.22 1.73 -14.91
N MET A 194 -34.27 2.12 -14.19
CA MET A 194 -35.65 1.90 -14.65
C MET A 194 -35.96 2.67 -15.93
N MET A 195 -35.47 3.90 -16.08
CA MET A 195 -35.64 4.69 -17.30
C MET A 195 -34.89 4.07 -18.50
N LEU A 196 -33.69 3.53 -18.28
CA LEU A 196 -32.90 2.85 -19.30
C LEU A 196 -33.55 1.54 -19.78
N VAL A 197 -34.07 0.74 -18.86
CA VAL A 197 -34.81 -0.49 -19.19
C VAL A 197 -36.08 -0.16 -19.98
N PHE A 198 -36.80 0.91 -19.62
CA PHE A 198 -37.97 1.37 -20.35
C PHE A 198 -37.64 1.85 -21.77
N ALA A 199 -36.55 2.62 -21.92
CA ALA A 199 -36.07 3.07 -23.23
C ALA A 199 -35.69 1.87 -24.13
N PHE A 200 -35.03 0.86 -23.57
CA PHE A 200 -34.62 -0.34 -24.31
C PHE A 200 -35.82 -1.20 -24.73
N LEU A 201 -36.84 -1.31 -23.88
CA LEU A 201 -38.10 -2.00 -24.21
C LEU A 201 -38.90 -1.27 -25.30
N VAL A 202 -38.95 0.07 -25.28
CA VAL A 202 -39.63 0.83 -26.33
C VAL A 202 -38.87 0.73 -27.65
N PHE A 203 -37.54 0.81 -27.65
CA PHE A 203 -36.74 0.67 -28.87
C PHE A 203 -36.82 -0.75 -29.47
N SER A 204 -36.79 -1.79 -28.64
CA SER A 204 -36.84 -3.19 -29.09
C SER A 204 -38.19 -3.58 -29.72
N GLN A 205 -39.30 -2.91 -29.38
CA GLN A 205 -40.58 -3.13 -30.07
C GLN A 205 -40.72 -2.38 -31.41
N THR A 206 -39.79 -1.47 -31.74
CA THR A 206 -39.84 -0.68 -32.99
C THR A 206 -38.93 -1.19 -34.11
N ALA A 207 -38.13 -2.23 -33.86
CA ALA A 207 -37.25 -2.81 -34.87
C ALA A 207 -38.00 -3.83 -35.76
N SER A 208 -38.68 -3.34 -36.79
CA SER A 208 -39.26 -4.19 -37.85
C SER A 208 -38.43 -4.13 -39.15
N VAL A 209 -37.66 -5.19 -39.39
CA VAL A 209 -37.38 -5.96 -40.64
C VAL A 209 -36.91 -5.27 -41.94
N ASP A 210 -36.86 -3.95 -42.09
CA ASP A 210 -36.14 -3.37 -43.25
C ASP A 210 -35.56 -2.00 -42.88
N GLY A 211 -34.26 -1.96 -42.59
CA GLY A 211 -33.56 -0.85 -41.91
C GLY A 211 -33.40 0.46 -42.71
N SER A 212 -34.40 0.85 -43.49
CA SER A 212 -34.46 2.11 -44.23
C SER A 212 -35.53 3.05 -43.67
N ILE A 213 -35.14 4.30 -43.40
CA ILE A 213 -36.05 5.40 -43.00
C ILE A 213 -37.16 5.60 -44.05
N SER A 214 -36.90 5.38 -45.34
CA SER A 214 -37.92 5.50 -46.38
C SER A 214 -38.99 4.41 -46.25
N GLY A 215 -38.60 3.19 -45.85
CA GLY A 215 -39.52 2.09 -45.58
C GLY A 215 -40.43 2.37 -44.38
N MET A 216 -39.93 3.06 -43.36
CA MET A 216 -40.70 3.47 -42.18
C MET A 216 -41.74 4.56 -42.50
N TYR A 217 -41.41 5.51 -43.38
CA TYR A 217 -42.35 6.53 -43.86
C TYR A 217 -43.40 5.93 -44.81
N GLN A 218 -43.00 5.03 -45.70
CA GLN A 218 -43.93 4.37 -46.61
C GLN A 218 -44.90 3.46 -45.85
N LYS A 219 -44.39 2.69 -44.88
CA LYS A 219 -45.22 1.82 -44.04
C LYS A 219 -46.13 2.60 -43.09
N SER A 220 -45.70 3.76 -42.59
CA SER A 220 -46.57 4.62 -41.75
C SER A 220 -47.68 5.29 -42.58
N PHE A 221 -47.40 5.72 -43.82
CA PHE A 221 -48.45 6.20 -44.73
C PHE A 221 -49.44 5.10 -45.11
N GLU A 222 -48.94 3.88 -45.34
CA GLU A 222 -49.77 2.72 -45.65
C GLU A 222 -50.65 2.31 -44.46
N LEU A 223 -50.08 2.29 -43.25
CA LEU A 223 -50.82 2.00 -42.01
C LEU A 223 -51.84 3.09 -41.70
N ALA A 224 -51.50 4.37 -41.92
CA ALA A 224 -52.43 5.49 -41.77
C ALA A 224 -53.58 5.38 -42.78
N GLY A 225 -53.31 5.02 -44.03
CA GLY A 225 -54.33 4.77 -45.04
C GLY A 225 -55.25 3.59 -44.71
N GLN A 226 -54.72 2.51 -44.14
CA GLN A 226 -55.51 1.37 -43.66
C GLN A 226 -56.37 1.73 -42.45
N THR A 227 -55.85 2.54 -41.52
CA THR A 227 -56.60 3.00 -40.35
C THR A 227 -57.70 3.99 -40.76
N TYR A 228 -57.45 4.84 -41.75
CA TYR A 228 -58.45 5.73 -42.32
C TYR A 228 -59.53 4.92 -43.07
N ARG A 229 -59.15 3.89 -43.84
CA ARG A 229 -60.09 2.99 -44.51
C ARG A 229 -60.93 2.16 -43.54
N GLN A 230 -60.32 1.59 -42.49
CA GLN A 230 -61.03 0.90 -41.42
C GLN A 230 -61.94 1.85 -40.64
N GLY A 231 -61.49 3.08 -40.39
CA GLY A 231 -62.30 4.14 -39.78
C GLY A 231 -63.49 4.54 -40.64
N THR A 232 -63.29 4.67 -41.96
CA THR A 232 -64.39 4.92 -42.90
C THR A 232 -65.29 3.71 -43.07
N ASP A 233 -64.80 2.47 -43.02
CA ASP A 233 -65.62 1.25 -43.07
C ASP A 233 -66.43 1.04 -41.77
N LEU A 234 -65.90 1.47 -40.63
CA LEU A 234 -66.60 1.46 -39.33
C LEU A 234 -67.64 2.59 -39.24
N VAL A 235 -67.39 3.75 -39.86
CA VAL A 235 -68.31 4.91 -39.87
C VAL A 235 -69.34 4.85 -41.01
N LEU A 236 -69.01 4.23 -42.15
CA LEU A 236 -69.87 4.11 -43.33
C LEU A 236 -70.38 2.68 -43.59
N GLY A 237 -70.05 1.71 -42.74
CA GLY A 237 -70.67 0.37 -42.75
C GLY A 237 -70.49 -0.40 -44.05
N GLY A 238 -69.24 -0.78 -44.37
CA GLY A 238 -68.89 -1.50 -45.61
C GLY A 238 -68.82 -3.02 -45.43
N ASN A 239 -69.79 -3.72 -46.00
CA ASN A 239 -70.07 -5.15 -45.85
C ASN A 239 -68.93 -6.10 -46.31
N LYS A 240 -68.55 -7.06 -45.46
CA LYS A 240 -67.62 -8.16 -45.78
C LYS A 240 -68.25 -9.08 -46.82
N ASN A 241 -67.66 -9.20 -48.01
CA ASN A 241 -67.71 -10.42 -48.86
C ASN A 241 -66.81 -10.25 -50.09
N ALA A 242 -65.84 -11.18 -50.25
CA ALA A 242 -65.16 -11.65 -51.47
C ALA A 242 -63.64 -11.81 -51.19
N VAL A 243 -63.14 -13.02 -50.92
CA VAL A 243 -62.83 -14.12 -51.87
C VAL A 243 -61.46 -13.90 -52.55
N SER A 244 -60.55 -14.83 -52.22
CA SER A 244 -59.64 -15.59 -53.10
C SER A 244 -58.68 -14.88 -54.05
N ASP A 245 -57.51 -15.52 -54.10
CA ASP A 245 -56.81 -15.95 -55.31
C ASP A 245 -55.57 -15.18 -55.77
N SER A 246 -54.66 -16.02 -56.23
CA SER A 246 -53.43 -15.90 -56.99
C SER A 246 -53.19 -14.67 -57.87
N GLY A 247 -51.88 -14.42 -58.07
CA GLY A 247 -51.36 -14.35 -59.42
C GLY A 247 -50.88 -12.99 -59.92
N THR A 248 -49.57 -12.95 -60.18
CA THR A 248 -48.92 -12.36 -61.37
C THR A 248 -48.81 -10.84 -61.60
N LYS A 249 -47.57 -10.49 -61.99
CA LYS A 249 -47.10 -9.50 -62.99
C LYS A 249 -46.89 -8.04 -62.56
N THR A 250 -45.60 -7.69 -62.59
CA THR A 250 -44.95 -6.61 -63.38
C THR A 250 -45.78 -5.42 -63.85
N THR A 251 -45.32 -4.20 -63.55
CA THR A 251 -45.19 -3.02 -64.44
C THR A 251 -44.47 -1.91 -63.65
N GLU A 252 -43.27 -1.49 -64.05
CA GLU A 252 -42.96 -0.38 -64.99
C GLU A 252 -43.29 1.03 -64.47
N GLY A 253 -42.32 1.95 -64.56
CA GLY A 253 -42.50 3.38 -64.28
C GLY A 253 -41.22 4.08 -63.78
N THR A 254 -40.18 4.26 -64.59
CA THR A 254 -39.90 5.46 -65.42
C THR A 254 -38.71 6.25 -64.87
N LEU A 255 -37.59 6.08 -65.57
CA LEU A 255 -36.40 6.92 -65.58
C LEU A 255 -36.76 8.34 -66.08
N ILE A 256 -36.47 9.37 -65.29
CA ILE A 256 -36.38 10.75 -65.82
C ILE A 256 -34.90 11.08 -65.99
N LYS A 257 -34.51 11.19 -67.26
CA LYS A 257 -33.23 11.65 -67.78
C LYS A 257 -33.17 13.18 -67.66
N GLY A 258 -32.34 13.71 -66.77
CA GLY A 258 -31.91 15.11 -66.81
C GLY A 258 -30.77 15.24 -67.81
N ASN A 259 -30.97 16.02 -68.87
CA ASN A 259 -29.95 16.35 -69.86
C ASN A 259 -29.58 17.83 -69.72
N ASP A 260 -28.30 18.11 -69.87
CA ASP A 260 -27.63 19.40 -69.70
C ASP A 260 -28.09 20.53 -70.65
N LYS A 261 -27.84 21.76 -70.16
CA LYS A 261 -27.87 23.11 -70.77
C LYS A 261 -29.11 23.97 -70.55
#